data_AF-T0NG72-F1
#
_entry.id   AF-T0NG72-F1
#
_cell.length_a   1.000
_cell.length_b   1.000
_cell.length_c   1.000
_cell.angle_alpha   90.00
_cell.angle_beta   90.00
_cell.angle_gamma   90.00
#
_symmetry.space_group_name_H-M   'P 1'
#
loop_
_entity.id
_entity.type
_entity.pdbx_description
1 polymer ?
#
loop_
_entity_poly.entity_id
_entity_poly.type
_entity_poly.pdbx_seq_one_letter_code
_entity_poly.pdbx_strand_id
1 'polypeptide(L)'
;MQTRAKNILSSTIFGFVGVSLMYVSIILGNIIHYRNGDFVGVLPAILPMAIGMALFGFAVLFLVDRGKPYLYRTGIIGLFMGLVMIVFAFVTFYLHGAGYILTGFLVLGFLMLIFAVIRLIIQGGVNISKK
;
A
#
# COMPACT_ATOMS: atom_id res chain seq x y z
N MET A 1 -4.73 -28.69 -1.32
CA MET A 1 -3.45 -28.20 -0.75
C MET A 1 -2.59 -27.41 -1.76
N GLN A 2 -2.40 -27.89 -3.01
CA GLN A 2 -1.60 -27.19 -4.04
C GLN A 2 -2.00 -25.72 -4.30
N THR A 3 -3.29 -25.40 -4.31
CA THR A 3 -3.78 -24.03 -4.57
C THR A 3 -3.41 -23.05 -3.46
N ARG A 4 -3.31 -23.52 -2.22
CA ARG A 4 -2.96 -22.67 -1.05
C ARG A 4 -1.47 -22.34 -1.06
N ALA A 5 -0.61 -23.33 -1.34
CA ALA A 5 0.83 -23.13 -1.47
C ALA A 5 1.17 -22.16 -2.62
N LYS A 6 0.50 -22.29 -3.78
CA LYS A 6 0.67 -21.38 -4.91
C LYS A 6 0.27 -19.93 -4.58
N ASN A 7 -0.85 -19.73 -3.89
CA ASN A 7 -1.29 -18.40 -3.48
C ASN A 7 -0.34 -17.74 -2.47
N ILE A 8 0.21 -18.52 -1.53
CA ILE A 8 1.19 -18.03 -0.56
C ILE A 8 2.47 -17.61 -1.30
N LEU A 9 2.99 -18.45 -2.19
CA LEU A 9 4.19 -18.13 -2.96
C LEU A 9 4.00 -16.87 -3.82
N SER A 10 2.89 -16.75 -4.55
CA SER A 10 2.59 -15.55 -5.32
C SER A 10 2.47 -14.31 -4.44
N SER A 11 1.80 -14.42 -3.27
CA SER A 11 1.71 -13.32 -2.31
C SER A 11 3.09 -12.87 -1.84
N THR A 12 3.97 -13.80 -1.48
CA THR A 12 5.34 -13.49 -1.04
C THR A 12 6.13 -12.78 -2.14
N ILE A 13 6.05 -13.25 -3.39
CA ILE A 13 6.74 -12.62 -4.53
C ILE A 13 6.22 -11.21 -4.76
N PHE A 14 4.90 -11.02 -4.85
CA PHE A 14 4.30 -9.70 -5.06
C PHE A 14 4.59 -8.75 -3.89
N GLY A 15 4.58 -9.26 -2.66
CA GLY A 15 4.90 -8.49 -1.46
C GLY A 15 6.36 -8.04 -1.47
N PHE A 16 7.29 -8.95 -1.76
CA PHE A 16 8.72 -8.65 -1.80
C PHE A 16 9.06 -7.65 -2.91
N VAL A 17 8.55 -7.86 -4.12
CA VAL A 17 8.75 -6.93 -5.25
C VAL A 17 8.13 -5.57 -4.94
N GLY A 18 6.93 -5.55 -4.35
CA GLY A 18 6.24 -4.32 -3.96
C GLY A 18 7.03 -3.50 -2.94
N VAL A 19 7.51 -4.14 -1.86
CA VAL A 19 8.37 -3.54 -0.83
C VAL A 19 9.67 -3.03 -1.44
N SER A 20 10.31 -3.80 -2.31
CA SER A 20 11.56 -3.40 -2.97
C SER A 20 11.38 -2.15 -3.83
N LEU A 21 10.29 -2.06 -4.60
CA LEU A 21 10.00 -0.88 -5.42
C LEU A 21 9.69 0.37 -4.57
N MET A 22 8.97 0.22 -3.45
CA MET A 22 8.76 1.31 -2.51
C MET A 22 10.08 1.79 -1.90
N TYR A 23 11.03 0.89 -1.65
CA TYR A 23 12.36 1.27 -1.17
C TYR A 23 13.20 1.97 -2.25
N VAL A 24 13.15 1.49 -3.49
CA VAL A 24 13.78 2.13 -4.65
C VAL A 24 13.25 3.56 -4.84
N SER A 25 11.94 3.77 -4.64
CA SER A 25 11.34 5.10 -4.67
C SER A 25 11.99 6.07 -3.69
N ILE A 26 12.29 5.63 -2.46
CA ILE A 26 12.95 6.45 -1.44
C ILE A 26 14.36 6.84 -1.90
N ILE A 27 15.13 5.87 -2.40
CA ILE A 27 16.50 6.12 -2.88
C ILE A 27 16.48 7.10 -4.06
N LEU A 28 15.62 6.86 -5.05
CA LEU A 28 15.46 7.75 -6.21
C LEU A 28 15.00 9.13 -5.78
N GLY A 29 14.15 9.22 -4.75
CA GLY A 29 13.73 10.47 -4.15
C GLY A 29 14.89 11.34 -3.69
N ASN A 30 15.93 10.73 -3.13
CA ASN A 30 17.13 11.42 -2.65
C ASN A 30 18.09 11.84 -3.77
N ILE A 31 18.08 11.12 -4.89
CA ILE A 31 18.94 11.42 -6.03
C ILE A 31 18.28 12.52 -6.89
N ILE A 32 16.96 12.40 -7.10
CA ILE A 32 16.17 13.26 -7.98
C ILE A 32 15.63 14.45 -7.18
N HIS A 33 16.25 15.60 -7.38
CA HIS A 33 15.84 16.83 -6.72
C HIS A 33 14.58 17.40 -7.37
N TYR A 34 13.58 17.70 -6.55
CA TYR A 34 12.36 18.38 -6.98
C TYR A 34 12.70 19.84 -7.35
N ARG A 35 12.84 20.15 -8.64
CA ARG A 35 12.98 21.53 -9.13
C ARG A 35 11.60 22.12 -9.37
N ASN A 36 11.20 23.05 -8.49
CA ASN A 36 10.07 23.99 -8.61
C ASN A 36 8.98 23.65 -9.65
N GLY A 37 8.23 22.57 -9.42
CA GLY A 37 7.01 22.24 -10.18
C GLY A 37 7.18 21.26 -11.33
N ASP A 38 8.39 20.75 -11.60
CA ASP A 38 8.58 19.73 -12.64
C ASP A 38 8.14 18.34 -12.15
N PHE A 39 6.85 18.04 -12.33
CA PHE A 39 6.28 16.74 -12.02
C PHE A 39 6.89 15.62 -12.88
N VAL A 40 7.29 15.94 -14.12
CA VAL A 40 7.87 14.94 -15.04
C VAL A 40 9.26 14.52 -14.56
N GLY A 41 10.03 15.46 -14.02
CA GLY A 41 11.32 15.16 -13.41
C GLY A 41 11.25 14.20 -12.22
N VAL A 42 10.10 14.12 -11.53
CA VAL A 42 9.94 13.40 -10.25
C VAL A 42 9.21 12.07 -10.43
N LEU A 43 8.55 11.88 -11.58
CA LEU A 43 7.92 10.63 -11.99
C LEU A 43 8.80 9.39 -11.75
N PRO A 44 10.11 9.38 -12.06
CA PRO A 44 10.94 8.20 -11.83
C PRO A 44 11.03 7.79 -10.35
N ALA A 45 10.86 8.74 -9.40
CA ALA A 45 10.80 8.43 -7.97
C ALA A 45 9.38 8.02 -7.52
N ILE A 46 8.33 8.66 -8.05
CA ILE A 46 6.93 8.38 -7.64
C ILE A 46 6.40 7.07 -8.24
N LEU A 47 6.79 6.74 -9.46
CA LEU A 47 6.25 5.61 -10.21
C LEU A 47 6.57 4.25 -9.54
N PRO A 48 7.79 3.99 -9.04
CA PRO A 48 8.08 2.82 -8.22
C PRO A 48 7.25 2.75 -6.93
N MET A 49 6.94 3.89 -6.30
CA MET A 49 6.03 3.91 -5.14
C MET A 49 4.64 3.41 -5.54
N ALA A 50 4.04 4.00 -6.57
CA ALA A 50 2.69 3.65 -7.01
C ALA A 50 2.57 2.18 -7.47
N ILE A 51 3.56 1.69 -8.23
CA ILE A 51 3.61 0.29 -8.66
C ILE A 51 3.83 -0.63 -7.45
N GLY A 52 4.74 -0.26 -6.56
CA GLY A 52 5.03 -1.03 -5.35
C GLY A 52 3.80 -1.18 -4.46
N MET A 53 3.03 -0.11 -4.30
CA MET A 53 1.73 -0.12 -3.62
C MET A 53 0.74 -1.08 -4.28
N ALA A 54 0.59 -1.02 -5.60
CA ALA A 54 -0.35 -1.88 -6.32
C ALA A 54 0.02 -3.36 -6.15
N LEU A 55 1.30 -3.71 -6.29
CA LEU A 55 1.80 -5.07 -6.11
C LEU A 55 1.62 -5.56 -4.67
N PHE A 56 1.87 -4.69 -3.69
CA PHE A 56 1.60 -5.02 -2.29
C PHE A 56 0.11 -5.27 -2.03
N GLY A 57 -0.77 -4.45 -2.63
CA GLY A 57 -2.22 -4.67 -2.59
C GLY A 57 -2.62 -6.03 -3.17
N PHE A 58 -2.03 -6.43 -4.30
CA PHE A 58 -2.20 -7.78 -4.87
C PHE A 58 -1.69 -8.87 -3.93
N ALA A 59 -0.55 -8.67 -3.27
CA ALA A 59 -0.02 -9.61 -2.29
C ALA A 59 -1.03 -9.89 -1.17
N VAL A 60 -1.66 -8.83 -0.62
CA VAL A 60 -2.69 -8.96 0.42
C VAL A 60 -3.96 -9.62 -0.13
N LEU A 61 -4.35 -9.34 -1.37
CA LEU A 61 -5.50 -9.98 -2.03
C LEU A 61 -5.39 -11.51 -2.08
N PHE A 62 -4.17 -12.04 -2.26
CA PHE A 62 -3.93 -13.48 -2.29
C PHE A 62 -3.96 -14.15 -0.90
N LEU A 63 -3.77 -13.37 0.18
CA LEU A 63 -3.83 -13.85 1.56
C LEU A 63 -5.23 -13.80 2.15
N VAL A 64 -6.04 -12.82 1.73
CA VAL A 64 -7.40 -12.65 2.25
C VAL A 64 -8.32 -13.75 1.73
N ASP A 65 -9.03 -14.39 2.66
CA ASP A 65 -9.98 -15.47 2.37
C ASP A 65 -11.07 -15.01 1.36
N ARG A 66 -11.25 -15.82 0.31
CA ARG A 66 -12.25 -15.56 -0.74
C ARG A 66 -13.68 -15.78 -0.26
N GLY A 67 -13.88 -16.48 0.87
CA GLY A 67 -15.20 -16.71 1.45
C GLY A 67 -15.84 -15.49 2.13
N LYS A 68 -15.09 -14.40 2.32
CA LYS A 68 -15.60 -13.18 2.97
C LYS A 68 -16.19 -12.17 1.97
N PRO A 69 -17.16 -11.33 2.38
CA PRO A 69 -17.79 -10.36 1.49
C PRO A 69 -16.79 -9.35 0.91
N TYR A 70 -17.01 -8.87 -0.31
CA TYR A 70 -16.06 -8.02 -1.04
C TYR A 70 -15.64 -6.74 -0.29
N LEU A 71 -16.59 -6.07 0.37
CA LEU A 71 -16.30 -4.87 1.17
C LEU A 71 -15.36 -5.15 2.35
N TYR A 72 -15.34 -6.39 2.87
CA TYR A 72 -14.49 -6.79 3.99
C TYR A 72 -13.08 -6.98 3.49
N ARG A 73 -12.98 -7.69 2.36
CA ARG A 73 -11.70 -7.95 1.72
C ARG A 73 -11.00 -6.65 1.36
N THR A 74 -11.73 -5.73 0.73
CA THR A 74 -11.18 -4.42 0.37
C THR A 74 -10.90 -3.51 1.57
N GLY A 75 -11.69 -3.59 2.64
CA GLY A 75 -11.39 -2.92 3.91
C GLY A 75 -10.09 -3.42 4.54
N ILE A 76 -9.89 -4.74 4.62
CA ILE A 76 -8.64 -5.34 5.14
C ILE A 76 -7.45 -4.98 4.25
N ILE A 77 -7.59 -5.04 2.92
CA ILE A 77 -6.51 -4.64 2.00
C ILE A 77 -6.13 -3.18 2.22
N GLY A 78 -7.11 -2.28 2.28
CA GLY A 78 -6.87 -0.86 2.55
C GLY A 78 -6.18 -0.64 3.90
N LEU A 79 -6.54 -1.42 4.92
CA LEU A 79 -5.92 -1.34 6.24
C LEU A 79 -4.44 -1.76 6.22
N PHE A 80 -4.14 -2.91 5.59
CA PHE A 80 -2.76 -3.37 5.44
C PHE A 80 -1.92 -2.43 4.57
N MET A 81 -2.47 -1.96 3.45
CA MET A 81 -1.81 -0.97 2.60
C MET A 81 -1.54 0.32 3.37
N GLY A 82 -2.53 0.84 4.11
CA GLY A 82 -2.38 2.04 4.91
C GLY A 82 -1.27 1.92 5.97
N LEU A 83 -1.23 0.80 6.69
CA LEU A 83 -0.18 0.53 7.67
C LEU A 83 1.21 0.46 7.03
N VAL A 84 1.35 -0.28 5.93
CA VAL A 84 2.64 -0.38 5.23
C VAL A 84 3.12 0.97 4.71
N MET A 85 2.21 1.79 4.18
CA MET A 85 2.54 3.15 3.75
C MET A 85 3.04 4.02 4.90
N ILE A 86 2.43 3.93 6.07
CA ILE A 86 2.90 4.65 7.27
C ILE A 86 4.28 4.15 7.70
N VAL A 87 4.53 2.84 7.69
CA VAL A 87 5.86 2.28 7.96
C VAL A 87 6.88 2.83 6.98
N PHE A 88 6.56 2.88 5.69
CA PHE A 88 7.43 3.44 4.66
C PHE A 88 7.65 4.95 4.82
N ALA A 89 6.68 5.70 5.37
CA ALA A 89 6.90 7.08 5.73
C ALA A 89 7.96 7.21 6.83
N PHE A 90 7.90 6.38 7.88
CA PHE A 90 8.94 6.37 8.92
C PHE A 90 10.32 5.95 8.38
N VAL A 91 10.36 4.96 7.47
CA VAL A 91 11.61 4.57 6.80
C VAL A 91 12.15 5.71 5.95
N THR A 92 11.29 6.41 5.20
CA THR A 92 11.66 7.58 4.41
C THR A 92 12.22 8.67 5.32
N PHE A 93 11.56 8.95 6.45
CA PHE A 93 12.03 9.92 7.43
C PHE A 93 13.42 9.56 8.00
N TYR A 94 13.60 8.30 8.40
CA TYR A 94 14.87 7.80 8.95
C TYR A 94 16.03 7.90 7.95
N LEU A 95 15.77 7.63 6.67
CA LEU A 95 16.76 7.70 5.60
C LEU A 95 16.99 9.13 5.06
N HIS A 96 16.44 10.15 5.72
CA HIS A 96 16.43 11.54 5.22
C HIS A 96 15.90 11.62 3.78
N GLY A 97 14.90 10.80 3.50
CA GLY A 97 14.19 10.69 2.24
C GLY A 97 13.56 12.00 1.80
N ALA A 98 13.44 12.22 0.49
CA ALA A 98 12.84 13.44 -0.02
C ALA A 98 11.43 13.70 0.53
N GLY A 99 11.18 14.96 0.93
CA GLY A 99 9.94 15.34 1.60
C GLY A 99 8.67 15.05 0.82
N TYR A 100 8.72 15.07 -0.52
CA TYR A 100 7.57 14.73 -1.37
C TYR A 100 7.24 13.22 -1.34
N ILE A 101 8.25 12.34 -1.25
CA ILE A 101 8.05 10.90 -1.07
C ILE A 101 7.49 10.63 0.32
N LEU A 102 8.05 11.27 1.36
CA LEU A 102 7.55 11.18 2.73
C LEU A 102 6.07 11.58 2.82
N THR A 103 5.73 12.72 2.22
CA THR A 103 4.37 13.25 2.18
C THR A 103 3.45 12.31 1.41
N GLY A 104 3.91 11.76 0.29
CA GLY A 104 3.17 10.74 -0.47
C GLY A 104 2.83 9.51 0.37
N PHE A 105 3.82 8.96 1.08
CA PHE A 105 3.61 7.80 1.97
C PHE A 105 2.63 8.10 3.10
N LEU A 106 2.79 9.23 3.78
CA LEU A 106 1.92 9.65 4.89
C LEU A 106 0.48 9.89 4.43
N VAL A 107 0.28 10.74 3.43
CA VAL A 107 -1.06 11.14 2.97
C VAL A 107 -1.81 9.93 2.42
N LEU A 108 -1.19 9.14 1.55
CA LEU A 108 -1.82 7.94 1.01
C LEU A 108 -2.08 6.90 2.10
N GLY A 109 -1.16 6.74 3.06
CA GLY A 109 -1.33 5.83 4.19
C GLY A 109 -2.55 6.18 5.05
N PHE A 110 -2.68 7.45 5.44
CA PHE A 110 -3.83 7.93 6.20
C PHE A 110 -5.15 7.81 5.43
N LEU A 111 -5.16 8.20 4.14
CA LEU A 111 -6.36 8.06 3.31
C LEU A 111 -6.83 6.60 3.25
N MET A 112 -5.90 5.67 3.01
CA MET A 112 -6.22 4.24 2.96
C MET A 112 -6.77 3.70 4.28
N LEU A 113 -6.22 4.14 5.43
CA LEU A 113 -6.74 3.79 6.74
C LEU A 113 -8.17 4.31 6.95
N ILE A 114 -8.43 5.58 6.63
CA ILE A 114 -9.76 6.17 6.77
C ILE A 114 -10.77 5.40 5.90
N PHE A 115 -10.44 5.17 4.63
CA PHE A 115 -11.30 4.40 3.73
C PHE A 115 -11.53 2.97 4.22
N ALA A 116 -10.50 2.32 4.77
CA ALA A 116 -10.61 0.97 5.33
C ALA A 116 -11.56 0.93 6.52
N VAL A 117 -11.42 1.87 7.46
CA VAL A 117 -12.29 1.98 8.64
C VAL A 117 -13.73 2.22 8.23
N ILE A 118 -13.98 3.17 7.33
CA ILE A 118 -15.34 3.44 6.82
C ILE A 118 -15.95 2.18 6.21
N ARG A 119 -15.21 1.46 5.35
CA ARG A 119 -15.71 0.22 4.72
C ARG A 119 -16.02 -0.87 5.74
N LEU A 120 -15.17 -1.04 6.75
CA LEU A 120 -15.38 -2.03 7.81
C LEU A 120 -16.59 -1.67 8.69
N ILE A 121 -16.80 -0.39 9.00
CA ILE A 121 -17.97 0.09 9.74
C ILE A 121 -19.27 -0.16 8.97
N ILE A 122 -19.32 0.22 7.68
CA ILE A 122 -20.50 0.00 6.83
C ILE A 122 -20.90 -1.48 6.83
N GLN A 123 -19.93 -2.38 6.74
CA GLN A 123 -20.20 -3.81 6.82
C GLN A 123 -20.61 -4.31 8.19
N GLY A 124 -19.99 -3.81 9.25
CA GLY A 124 -20.39 -4.10 10.63
C GLY A 124 -21.87 -3.74 10.84
N GLY A 125 -22.29 -2.58 10.35
CA GLY A 125 -23.69 -2.15 10.36
C GLY A 125 -24.62 -3.05 9.55
N VAL A 126 -24.23 -3.43 8.32
CA VAL A 126 -25.05 -4.32 7.46
C VAL A 126 -25.21 -5.72 8.07
N ASN A 127 -24.19 -6.25 8.75
CA ASN A 127 -24.28 -7.56 9.40
C ASN A 127 -25.21 -7.55 10.63
N ILE A 128 -25.31 -6.44 11.35
CA ILE A 128 -26.22 -6.28 12.49
C ILE A 128 -27.66 -6.15 12.00
N SER A 129 -27.90 -5.42 10.90
CA SER A 129 -29.24 -5.24 10.33
C SER A 129 -29.84 -6.51 9.70
N LYS A 130 -29.03 -7.54 9.43
CA LYS A 130 -29.49 -8.83 8.86
C LYS A 130 -29.67 -9.94 9.90
N LYS A 131 -29.35 -9.66 11.17
CA LYS A 131 -29.64 -10.53 12.32
C LYS A 131 -30.95 -10.10 12.96
#